data_AF-A0A173T267-F1
#
_entry.id   AF-A0A173T267-F1
#
_cell.length_a   1.000
_cell.length_b   1.000
_cell.length_c   1.000
_cell.angle_alpha   90.00
_cell.angle_beta   90.00
_cell.angle_gamma   90.00
#
_symmetry.space_group_name_H-M   'P 1'
#
loop_
_entity.id
_entity.type
_entity.pdbx_description
1 polymer ?
#
loop_
_entity_poly.entity_id
_entity_poly.type
_entity_poly.pdbx_seq_one_letter_code
_entity_poly.pdbx_strand_id
1 'polypeptide(L)'
;MMVEKYKIRTDLAMEQKERFESDHVEVSGVVLEEEYDEEKEIKITTVRIETENGAKSMGKPVGTYLTLEAPNMAAADEGYHREISETLADFLEKYMKDTEENQEKGYSVLVVGLGNREVTPDALGPYVVDQLNVTRHVETVVLLQRKNM
;
A
#
# COMPACT_ATOMS: atom_id res chain seq x y z
N MET A 1 -5.19 -4.99 -40.97
CA MET A 1 -4.57 -4.20 -39.88
C MET A 1 -4.45 -5.13 -38.69
N MET A 2 -3.23 -5.61 -38.38
CA MET A 2 -2.98 -6.35 -37.15
C MET A 2 -3.09 -5.34 -36.01
N VAL A 3 -4.11 -5.48 -35.17
CA VAL A 3 -4.16 -4.75 -33.90
C VAL A 3 -3.07 -5.38 -33.04
N GLU A 4 -1.96 -4.68 -32.85
CA GLU A 4 -0.98 -5.05 -31.83
C GLU A 4 -1.73 -5.27 -30.52
N LYS A 5 -1.47 -6.41 -29.84
CA LYS A 5 -2.06 -6.72 -28.53
C LYS A 5 -1.83 -5.52 -27.60
N TYR A 6 -2.89 -4.77 -27.32
CA TYR A 6 -2.86 -3.66 -26.38
C TYR A 6 -2.46 -4.23 -25.02
N LYS A 7 -1.24 -3.92 -24.56
CA LYS A 7 -0.73 -4.40 -23.28
C LYS A 7 -1.36 -3.54 -22.19
N ILE A 8 -2.39 -4.06 -21.53
CA ILE A 8 -2.99 -3.43 -20.34
C ILE A 8 -1.86 -3.24 -19.32
N ARG A 9 -1.59 -1.97 -18.99
CA ARG A 9 -0.65 -1.57 -17.95
C ARG A 9 -1.46 -1.28 -16.70
N THR A 10 -1.22 -2.06 -15.67
CA THR A 10 -1.83 -1.89 -14.35
C THR A 10 -0.79 -2.19 -13.30
N ASP A 11 -0.81 -1.35 -12.27
CA ASP A 11 0.07 -1.48 -11.12
C ASP A 11 -0.53 -2.36 -10.02
N LEU A 12 -1.76 -2.86 -10.19
CA LEU A 12 -2.36 -3.78 -9.25
C LEU A 12 -1.84 -5.22 -9.46
N ALA A 13 -1.33 -5.83 -8.38
CA ALA A 13 -0.86 -7.23 -8.42
C ALA A 13 -2.01 -8.21 -8.66
N MET A 14 -3.19 -7.90 -8.10
CA MET A 14 -4.43 -8.66 -8.28
C MET A 14 -4.83 -8.77 -9.76
N GLU A 15 -4.91 -7.64 -10.48
CA GLU A 15 -5.28 -7.62 -11.90
C GLU A 15 -4.30 -8.41 -12.79
N GLN A 16 -2.99 -8.42 -12.47
CA GLN A 16 -2.05 -9.26 -13.22
C GLN A 16 -2.31 -10.76 -12.99
N LYS A 17 -2.72 -11.16 -11.79
CA LYS A 17 -3.02 -12.55 -11.45
C LYS A 17 -4.32 -13.03 -12.12
N GLU A 18 -5.37 -12.22 -12.17
CA GLU A 18 -6.64 -12.57 -12.84
C GLU A 18 -6.44 -12.92 -14.33
N ARG A 19 -5.44 -12.30 -14.97
CA ARG A 19 -5.03 -12.65 -16.33
C ARG A 19 -4.48 -14.07 -16.45
N PHE A 20 -3.73 -14.56 -15.46
CA PHE A 20 -3.16 -15.90 -15.46
C PHE A 20 -4.17 -16.99 -15.11
N GLU A 21 -5.17 -16.68 -14.27
CA GLU A 21 -6.29 -17.60 -13.99
C GLU A 21 -7.17 -17.83 -15.21
N SER A 22 -7.42 -16.77 -15.99
CA SER A 22 -8.11 -16.89 -17.29
C SER A 22 -7.41 -17.92 -18.20
N ASP A 23 -6.08 -18.02 -18.08
CA ASP A 23 -5.22 -18.93 -18.83
C ASP A 23 -4.99 -20.30 -18.13
N HIS A 24 -5.66 -20.59 -16.99
CA HIS A 24 -5.57 -21.83 -16.20
C HIS A 24 -4.17 -22.19 -15.67
N VAL A 25 -3.34 -21.19 -15.35
CA VAL A 25 -1.99 -21.42 -14.79
C VAL A 25 -1.92 -20.91 -13.35
N GLU A 26 -1.83 -21.83 -12.38
CA GLU A 26 -1.37 -21.49 -11.03
C GLU A 26 0.09 -21.00 -11.13
N VAL A 27 0.33 -19.75 -10.77
CA VAL A 27 1.67 -19.16 -10.82
C VAL A 27 2.47 -19.64 -9.60
N SER A 28 3.36 -20.61 -9.81
CA SER A 28 4.23 -21.14 -8.76
C SER A 28 5.01 -20.02 -8.04
N GLY A 29 4.95 -20.02 -6.71
CA GLY A 29 5.60 -19.01 -5.86
C GLY A 29 4.81 -17.71 -5.70
N VAL A 30 3.50 -17.73 -5.99
CA VAL A 30 2.54 -16.66 -5.68
C VAL A 30 1.42 -17.25 -4.83
N VAL A 31 1.09 -16.60 -3.71
CA VAL A 31 -0.01 -16.98 -2.82
C VAL A 31 -1.06 -15.87 -2.83
N LEU A 32 -2.33 -16.24 -2.92
CA LEU A 32 -3.47 -15.34 -2.85
C LEU A 32 -4.33 -15.68 -1.63
N GLU A 33 -4.66 -14.66 -0.86
CA GLU A 33 -5.64 -14.73 0.23
C GLU A 33 -6.67 -13.62 0.02
N GLU A 34 -7.95 -13.97 0.09
CA GLU A 34 -9.06 -13.01 0.03
C GLU A 34 -9.86 -13.11 1.32
N GLU A 35 -10.17 -11.96 1.90
CA GLU A 35 -10.95 -11.80 3.11
C GLU A 35 -12.01 -10.73 2.87
N TYR A 36 -13.23 -10.98 3.34
CA TYR A 36 -14.32 -10.01 3.28
C TYR A 36 -14.78 -9.71 4.70
N ASP A 37 -14.68 -8.44 5.08
CA ASP A 37 -15.21 -7.93 6.34
C ASP A 37 -16.66 -7.49 6.10
N GLU A 38 -17.63 -8.31 6.56
CA GLU A 38 -19.06 -8.04 6.38
C GLU A 38 -19.53 -6.82 7.17
N GLU A 39 -18.91 -6.52 8.33
CA GLU A 39 -19.32 -5.38 9.16
C GLU A 39 -18.88 -4.06 8.54
N LYS A 40 -17.67 -4.03 7.96
CA LYS A 40 -17.12 -2.85 7.31
C LYS A 40 -17.44 -2.76 5.82
N GLU A 41 -18.03 -3.78 5.21
CA GLU A 41 -18.22 -3.89 3.75
C GLU A 41 -16.92 -3.62 2.96
N ILE A 42 -15.81 -4.23 3.38
CA ILE A 42 -14.50 -4.09 2.74
C ILE A 42 -14.00 -5.47 2.31
N LYS A 43 -13.49 -5.55 1.08
CA LYS A 43 -12.76 -6.73 0.61
C LYS A 43 -11.26 -6.48 0.65
N ILE A 44 -10.53 -7.38 1.28
CA ILE A 44 -9.08 -7.38 1.34
C ILE A 44 -8.56 -8.52 0.47
N THR A 45 -7.66 -8.19 -0.44
CA THR A 45 -6.92 -9.18 -1.23
C THR A 45 -5.44 -9.04 -0.99
N THR A 46 -4.82 -10.11 -0.49
CA THR A 46 -3.38 -10.20 -0.24
C THR A 46 -2.74 -11.10 -1.28
N VAL A 47 -1.84 -10.54 -2.10
CA VAL A 47 -0.99 -11.29 -3.02
C VAL A 47 0.43 -11.31 -2.47
N ARG A 48 0.93 -12.50 -2.12
CA ARG A 48 2.34 -12.70 -1.73
C ARG A 48 3.10 -13.29 -2.91
N ILE A 49 4.08 -12.56 -3.43
CA ILE A 49 5.06 -13.08 -4.38
C ILE A 49 6.28 -13.51 -3.57
N GLU A 50 6.51 -14.82 -3.48
CA GLU A 50 7.49 -15.42 -2.56
C GLU A 50 8.79 -15.83 -3.25
N THR A 51 8.80 -15.91 -4.59
CA THR A 51 9.96 -16.40 -5.36
C THR A 51 10.31 -15.49 -6.54
N GLU A 52 11.57 -15.52 -6.94
CA GLU A 52 12.06 -14.82 -8.15
C GLU A 52 11.36 -15.27 -9.44
N ASN A 53 10.95 -16.55 -9.52
CA ASN A 53 10.18 -17.05 -10.65
C ASN A 53 8.76 -16.47 -10.64
N GLY A 54 8.13 -16.42 -9.47
CA GLY A 54 6.86 -15.72 -9.27
C GLY A 54 6.97 -14.25 -9.67
N ALA A 55 8.05 -13.57 -9.28
CA ALA A 55 8.29 -12.17 -9.62
C ALA A 55 8.43 -11.92 -11.13
N LYS A 56 9.17 -12.79 -11.83
CA LYS A 56 9.31 -12.74 -13.29
C LYS A 56 7.98 -12.99 -14.00
N SER A 57 7.22 -14.00 -13.56
CA SER A 57 5.91 -14.33 -14.13
C SER A 57 4.89 -13.21 -13.91
N MET A 58 4.84 -12.66 -12.69
CA MET A 58 3.93 -11.56 -12.34
C MET A 58 4.38 -10.20 -12.89
N GLY A 59 5.65 -10.06 -13.31
CA GLY A 59 6.23 -8.78 -13.70
C GLY A 59 6.30 -7.77 -12.55
N LYS A 60 6.32 -8.26 -11.30
CA LYS A 60 6.33 -7.48 -10.06
C LYS A 60 7.35 -8.08 -9.09
N PRO A 61 8.12 -7.29 -8.35
CA PRO A 61 9.13 -7.82 -7.44
C PRO A 61 8.53 -8.70 -6.34
N VAL A 62 9.38 -9.55 -5.73
CA VAL A 62 9.04 -10.31 -4.52
C VAL A 62 8.55 -9.36 -3.43
N GLY A 63 7.45 -9.71 -2.78
CA GLY A 63 6.82 -8.86 -1.77
C GLY A 63 5.36 -9.18 -1.54
N THR A 64 4.77 -8.44 -0.61
CA THR A 64 3.35 -8.53 -0.26
C THR A 64 2.62 -7.33 -0.85
N TYR A 65 1.58 -7.60 -1.63
CA TYR A 65 0.74 -6.60 -2.25
C TYR A 65 -0.65 -6.73 -1.64
N LEU A 66 -1.09 -5.66 -1.02
CA LEU A 66 -2.41 -5.57 -0.42
C LEU A 66 -3.32 -4.72 -1.31
N THR A 67 -4.51 -5.22 -1.58
CA THR A 67 -5.59 -4.46 -2.23
C THR A 67 -6.73 -4.35 -1.23
N LEU A 68 -7.16 -3.11 -0.97
CA LEU A 68 -8.32 -2.81 -0.14
C LEU A 68 -9.41 -2.28 -1.07
N GLU A 69 -10.46 -3.06 -1.29
CA GLU A 69 -11.61 -2.66 -2.10
C GLU A 69 -12.71 -2.16 -1.17
N ALA A 70 -13.04 -0.87 -1.31
CA ALA A 70 -14.06 -0.18 -0.51
C ALA A 70 -15.11 0.43 -1.44
N PRO A 71 -16.20 -0.30 -1.78
CA PRO A 71 -17.14 0.08 -2.82
C PRO A 71 -17.85 1.43 -2.57
N ASN A 72 -18.06 1.79 -1.30
CA ASN A 72 -18.76 3.01 -0.92
C ASN A 72 -17.81 4.22 -0.73
N MET A 73 -16.53 4.11 -1.10
CA MET A 73 -15.52 5.17 -0.81
C MET A 73 -15.83 6.51 -1.49
N ALA A 74 -16.52 6.48 -2.64
CA ALA A 74 -16.92 7.68 -3.36
C ALA A 74 -18.07 8.46 -2.68
N ALA A 75 -18.79 7.83 -1.75
CA ALA A 75 -19.82 8.50 -0.97
C ALA A 75 -19.18 9.46 0.04
N ALA A 76 -19.88 10.57 0.33
CA ALA A 76 -19.48 11.50 1.37
C ALA A 76 -19.90 10.98 2.75
N ASP A 77 -19.30 9.86 3.18
CA ASP A 77 -19.56 9.20 4.45
C ASP A 77 -18.28 9.17 5.31
N GLU A 78 -18.20 10.10 6.26
CA GLU A 78 -17.04 10.21 7.15
C GLU A 78 -16.86 8.98 8.06
N GLY A 79 -17.95 8.29 8.41
CA GLY A 79 -17.90 7.07 9.23
C GLY A 79 -17.21 5.95 8.47
N TYR A 80 -17.65 5.72 7.23
CA TYR A 80 -17.04 4.74 6.34
C TYR A 80 -15.57 5.07 6.02
N HIS A 81 -15.26 6.34 5.75
CA HIS A 81 -13.88 6.78 5.51
C HIS A 81 -12.97 6.52 6.72
N ARG A 82 -13.51 6.64 7.93
CA ARG A 82 -12.78 6.34 9.16
C ARG A 82 -12.50 4.85 9.31
N GLU A 83 -13.46 3.98 9.08
CA GLU A 83 -13.28 2.52 9.17
C GLU A 83 -12.22 2.01 8.18
N ILE A 84 -12.20 2.56 6.97
CA ILE A 84 -11.17 2.29 5.97
C ILE A 84 -9.80 2.77 6.45
N SER A 85 -9.75 3.97 7.02
CA SER A 85 -8.50 4.56 7.53
C SER A 85 -7.92 3.74 8.68
N GLU A 86 -8.76 3.26 9.60
CA GLU A 86 -8.36 2.38 10.70
C GLU A 86 -7.86 1.03 10.17
N THR A 87 -8.58 0.43 9.22
CA THR A 87 -8.16 -0.83 8.57
C THR A 87 -6.81 -0.67 7.86
N LEU A 88 -6.59 0.44 7.15
CA LEU A 88 -5.30 0.74 6.52
C LEU A 88 -4.19 0.92 7.56
N ALA A 89 -4.47 1.58 8.69
CA ALA A 89 -3.52 1.76 9.77
C ALA A 89 -3.07 0.42 10.37
N ASP A 90 -4.01 -0.51 10.60
CA ASP A 90 -3.71 -1.86 11.10
C ASP A 90 -2.74 -2.60 10.17
N PHE A 91 -2.92 -2.47 8.85
CA PHE A 91 -2.00 -3.05 7.89
C PHE A 91 -0.62 -2.40 7.91
N LEU A 92 -0.57 -1.07 7.97
CA LEU A 92 0.71 -0.36 8.08
C LEU A 92 1.46 -0.80 9.33
N GLU A 93 0.80 -0.89 10.48
CA GLU A 93 1.39 -1.37 11.73
C GLU A 93 1.90 -2.82 11.61
N LYS A 94 1.05 -3.72 11.09
CA LYS A 94 1.40 -5.13 10.85
C LYS A 94 2.65 -5.29 9.98
N TYR A 95 2.77 -4.50 8.91
CA TYR A 95 3.88 -4.61 7.96
C TYR A 95 5.10 -3.78 8.33
N MET A 96 4.95 -2.74 9.16
CA MET A 96 6.06 -1.92 9.66
C MET A 96 6.91 -2.61 10.73
N LYS A 97 6.66 -3.89 11.05
CA LYS A 97 7.45 -4.78 11.91
C LYS A 97 8.21 -4.08 13.05
N ASP A 98 7.67 -4.22 14.26
CA ASP A 98 8.40 -4.08 15.53
C ASP A 98 9.48 -5.16 15.67
N THR A 99 10.62 -4.91 15.02
CA THR A 99 11.86 -5.58 15.40
C THR A 99 12.31 -5.06 16.76
N GLU A 100 12.92 -5.90 17.59
CA GLU A 100 13.45 -5.50 18.91
C GLU A 100 14.41 -4.29 18.78
N GLU A 101 15.15 -4.21 17.67
CA GLU A 101 16.04 -3.08 17.37
C GLU A 101 15.28 -1.74 17.16
N ASN A 102 14.08 -1.79 16.56
CA ASN A 102 13.27 -0.61 16.35
C ASN A 102 12.60 -0.10 17.63
N GLN A 103 12.26 -1.00 18.55
CA GLN A 103 11.70 -0.64 19.86
C GLN A 103 12.72 0.11 20.73
N GLU A 104 14.01 -0.22 20.61
CA GLU A 104 15.08 0.37 21.42
C GLU A 104 15.53 1.75 20.89
N LYS A 105 15.53 1.95 19.56
CA LYS A 105 16.05 3.17 18.90
C LYS A 105 14.97 4.13 18.41
N GLY A 106 13.72 3.68 18.32
CA GLY A 106 12.64 4.40 17.65
C GLY A 106 12.75 4.35 16.12
N TYR A 107 11.63 4.61 15.45
CA TYR A 107 11.54 4.57 14.00
C TYR A 107 11.88 5.90 13.35
N SER A 108 12.72 5.83 12.33
CA SER A 108 12.83 6.87 11.32
C SER A 108 12.03 6.48 10.08
N VAL A 109 10.91 7.14 9.84
CA VAL A 109 10.09 6.93 8.63
C VAL A 109 10.29 8.07 7.64
N LEU A 110 10.46 7.74 6.36
CA LEU A 110 10.38 8.68 5.25
C LEU A 110 9.12 8.37 4.45
N VAL A 111 8.20 9.33 4.37
CA VAL A 111 7.01 9.23 3.53
C VAL A 111 7.22 10.05 2.27
N VAL A 112 6.97 9.47 1.10
CA VAL A 112 7.13 10.12 -0.21
C VAL A 112 5.76 10.19 -0.90
N GLY A 113 5.25 11.40 -1.09
CA GLY A 113 4.00 11.65 -1.81
C GLY A 113 4.25 11.78 -3.30
N LEU A 114 4.18 10.67 -4.03
CA LEU A 114 4.33 10.67 -5.49
C LEU A 114 3.09 11.24 -6.17
N GLY A 115 3.30 12.04 -7.21
CA GLY A 115 2.23 12.60 -8.03
C GLY A 115 2.46 14.07 -8.38
N ASN A 116 1.55 14.63 -9.16
CA ASN A 116 1.56 16.01 -9.60
C ASN A 116 0.39 16.79 -9.00
N ARG A 117 0.69 17.78 -8.16
CA ARG A 117 -0.29 18.62 -7.45
C ARG A 117 -1.22 19.40 -8.40
N GLU A 118 -0.74 19.71 -9.61
CA GLU A 118 -1.49 20.48 -10.61
C GLU A 118 -2.43 19.60 -11.47
N VAL A 119 -2.41 18.28 -11.27
CA VAL A 119 -3.21 17.32 -12.05
C VAL A 119 -4.11 16.56 -11.09
N THR A 120 -5.41 16.91 -11.04
CA THR A 120 -6.39 16.35 -10.08
C THR A 120 -6.32 14.83 -9.86
N PRO A 121 -6.31 13.97 -10.90
CA PRO A 121 -6.24 12.52 -10.69
C PRO A 121 -4.88 12.01 -10.17
N ASP A 122 -3.82 12.83 -10.23
CA ASP A 122 -2.45 12.50 -9.82
C ASP A 122 -2.00 13.28 -8.57
N ALA A 123 -2.88 14.10 -7.98
CA ALA A 123 -2.55 14.95 -6.83
C ALA A 123 -2.66 14.25 -5.47
N LEU A 124 -3.11 12.98 -5.45
CA LEU A 124 -3.41 12.25 -4.22
C LEU A 124 -2.19 12.15 -3.29
N GLY A 125 -1.04 11.71 -3.78
CA GLY A 125 0.18 11.57 -2.96
C GLY A 125 0.64 12.89 -2.33
N PRO A 126 0.77 13.99 -3.11
CA PRO A 126 1.08 15.31 -2.56
C PRO A 126 0.10 15.78 -1.48
N TYR A 127 -1.22 15.57 -1.68
CA TYR A 127 -2.23 15.99 -0.70
C TYR A 127 -2.23 15.14 0.56
N VAL A 128 -1.94 13.84 0.47
CA VAL A 128 -1.76 12.99 1.65
C VAL A 128 -0.59 13.50 2.50
N VAL A 129 0.56 13.79 1.88
CA VAL A 129 1.75 14.26 2.62
C VAL A 129 1.52 15.62 3.29
N ASP A 130 0.74 16.51 2.67
CA ASP A 130 0.39 17.82 3.26
C ASP A 130 -0.41 17.68 4.58
N GLN A 131 -1.03 16.53 4.84
CA GLN A 131 -1.83 16.25 6.06
C GLN A 131 -1.07 15.41 7.10
N LEU A 132 0.21 15.11 6.90
CA LEU A 132 0.99 14.27 7.82
C LEU A 132 1.59 15.09 8.98
N ASN A 133 1.53 14.51 10.18
CA ASN A 133 2.25 15.01 11.34
C ASN A 133 3.74 14.65 11.28
N VAL A 134 4.56 15.54 10.76
CA VAL A 134 6.02 15.33 10.66
C VAL A 134 6.70 15.62 12.01
N THR A 135 7.39 14.65 12.60
CA THR A 135 8.00 14.79 13.94
C THR A 135 9.53 14.87 13.95
N ARG A 136 10.21 14.48 12.86
CA ARG A 136 11.69 14.45 12.74
C ARG A 136 12.39 15.75 13.14
N HIS A 137 11.79 16.90 12.80
CA HIS A 137 12.37 18.20 13.12
C HIS A 137 12.22 18.56 14.62
N VAL A 138 11.21 18.02 15.30
CA VAL A 138 10.97 18.25 16.73
C VAL A 138 12.04 17.57 17.59
N GLU A 139 12.37 16.30 17.31
CA GLU A 139 13.43 15.58 18.02
C GLU A 139 14.79 16.29 17.91
N THR A 140 15.08 16.83 16.72
CA THR A 140 16.33 17.56 16.46
C THR A 140 16.43 18.81 17.33
N VAL A 141 15.35 19.57 17.48
CA VAL A 141 15.32 20.81 18.28
C VAL A 141 15.45 20.50 19.78
N VAL A 142 14.77 19.46 20.28
CA VAL A 142 14.85 19.06 21.70
C VAL A 142 16.26 18.61 22.08
N LEU A 143 16.95 17.86 21.21
CA LEU A 143 18.33 17.44 21.45
C LEU A 143 19.33 18.61 21.47
N LEU A 144 19.12 19.63 20.64
CA LEU A 144 19.97 20.82 20.62
C LEU A 144 19.81 21.66 21.89
N GLN A 145 18.61 21.78 22.46
CA GLN A 145 18.41 22.50 23.72
C GLN A 145 19.05 21.79 24.91
N ARG A 146 19.05 20.45 24.94
CA ARG A 146 19.72 19.67 25.99
C ARG A 146 21.26 19.72 25.93
N LYS A 147 21.85 19.97 24.75
CA LYS A 147 23.31 20.10 24.59
C LYS A 147 23.84 21.49 24.93
N ASN A 148 22.97 22.51 25.01
CA ASN A 148 23.31 23.89 25.32
C ASN A 148 23.00 24.28 26.78
N MET A 149 22.62 23.31 27.61
CA MET A 149 22.59 23.37 29.08
C MET A 149 23.74 22.57 29.64
#